data_AF-A0A1F9NID7-F1
#
_entry.id   AF-A0A1F9NID7-F1
#
_cell.length_a   1.000
_cell.length_b   1.000
_cell.length_c   1.000
_cell.angle_alpha   90.00
_cell.angle_beta   90.00
_cell.angle_gamma   90.00
#
_symmetry.space_group_name_H-M   'P 1'
#
loop_
_entity.id
_entity.type
_entity.pdbx_description
1 polymer ?
#
loop_
_entity_poly.entity_id
_entity_poly.type
_entity_poly.pdbx_seq_one_letter_code
_entity_poly.pdbx_strand_id
1 'polypeptide(L)'
;MTRRAPFAAVFGAVLIALLFGCSAVSKTPSVPPKHPEELAAGRVDCLECHENVSTGALKPYATVRHSRVFIDAHGTYARQGQNLCSSCHAPAFCQTCHAGKEELKPNVKMGDRPDRMAPHRGDYIATHRIDGRIDPGSCFRCHGNKNDAVCRQCHK
;
A
#
# COMPACT_ATOMS: atom_id res chain seq x y z
N MET A 1 -9.99 -57.02 20.26
CA MET A 1 -10.49 -55.88 19.46
C MET A 1 -10.56 -54.63 20.34
N THR A 2 -9.46 -53.88 20.44
CA THR A 2 -9.37 -52.69 21.31
C THR A 2 -9.81 -51.44 20.56
N ARG A 3 -10.98 -50.90 20.91
CA ARG A 3 -11.48 -49.59 20.48
C ARG A 3 -10.53 -48.48 20.98
N ARG A 4 -9.53 -48.10 20.19
CA ARG A 4 -8.63 -46.95 20.45
C ARG A 4 -9.11 -45.63 19.81
N ALA A 5 -10.29 -45.60 19.20
CA ALA A 5 -10.77 -44.47 18.41
C ALA A 5 -11.30 -43.22 19.15
N PRO A 6 -11.76 -43.22 20.42
CA PRO A 6 -12.48 -42.06 20.96
C PRO A 6 -11.53 -40.89 21.30
N PHE A 7 -10.30 -41.19 21.75
CA PHE A 7 -9.36 -40.14 22.16
C PHE A 7 -8.81 -39.32 20.99
N ALA A 8 -8.49 -39.96 19.86
CA ALA A 8 -7.98 -39.25 18.68
C ALA A 8 -9.05 -38.31 18.07
N ALA A 9 -10.31 -38.73 18.07
CA ALA A 9 -11.42 -37.91 17.57
C ALA A 9 -11.70 -36.70 18.47
N VAL A 10 -11.67 -36.89 19.80
CA VAL A 10 -11.83 -35.80 20.76
C VAL A 10 -10.66 -34.82 20.68
N PHE A 11 -9.43 -35.32 20.59
CA PHE A 11 -8.24 -34.47 20.47
C PHE A 11 -8.24 -33.67 19.16
N GLY A 12 -8.65 -34.28 18.04
CA GLY A 12 -8.83 -33.61 16.76
C GLY A 12 -9.91 -32.52 16.81
N ALA A 13 -11.05 -32.78 17.46
CA ALA A 13 -12.11 -31.79 17.62
C ALA A 13 -11.69 -30.59 18.49
N VAL A 14 -10.93 -30.83 19.56
CA VAL A 14 -10.37 -29.77 20.42
C VAL A 14 -9.35 -28.93 19.66
N LEU A 15 -8.45 -29.56 18.88
CA LEU A 15 -7.49 -28.85 18.02
C LEU A 15 -8.19 -27.97 16.96
N ILE A 16 -9.23 -28.50 16.32
CA ILE A 16 -10.04 -27.72 15.37
C ILE A 16 -10.71 -26.54 16.10
N ALA A 17 -11.34 -26.75 17.26
CA ALA A 17 -11.96 -25.68 18.03
C ALA A 17 -10.97 -24.59 18.47
N LEU A 18 -9.73 -24.96 18.84
CA LEU A 18 -8.68 -24.01 19.20
C LEU A 18 -8.19 -23.19 17.99
N LEU A 19 -8.12 -23.78 16.79
CA LEU A 19 -7.74 -23.08 15.56
C LEU A 19 -8.80 -22.09 15.07
N PHE A 20 -10.08 -22.33 15.35
CA PHE A 20 -11.18 -21.40 15.04
C PHE A 20 -11.38 -20.29 16.09
N GLY A 21 -10.68 -20.35 17.24
CA GLY A 21 -10.97 -19.49 18.40
C GLY A 21 -10.43 -18.05 18.32
N CYS A 22 -9.29 -17.81 17.68
CA CYS A 22 -8.65 -16.49 17.75
C CYS A 22 -9.37 -15.40 16.94
N SER A 23 -9.98 -15.75 15.82
CA SER A 23 -10.66 -14.81 14.92
C SER A 23 -12.06 -14.43 15.41
N ALA A 24 -12.69 -15.27 16.25
CA ALA A 24 -14.07 -15.09 16.72
C ALA A 24 -14.17 -14.21 17.98
N VAL A 25 -13.06 -13.97 18.69
CA VAL A 25 -13.04 -13.28 19.99
C VAL A 25 -12.84 -11.77 19.87
N SER A 26 -12.15 -11.26 18.84
CA SER A 26 -11.96 -9.82 18.68
C SER A 26 -13.19 -9.16 18.03
N LYS A 27 -14.07 -8.58 18.84
CA LYS A 27 -15.21 -7.77 18.36
C LYS A 27 -14.80 -6.37 17.89
N THR A 28 -13.54 -5.98 18.07
CA THR A 28 -13.01 -4.67 17.67
C THR A 28 -12.33 -4.76 16.31
N PRO A 29 -12.68 -3.87 15.35
CA PRO A 29 -11.92 -3.73 14.11
C PRO A 29 -10.46 -3.45 14.43
N SER A 30 -9.54 -4.14 13.74
CA SER A 30 -8.10 -3.92 13.88
C SER A 30 -7.66 -2.55 13.36
N VAL A 31 -8.48 -1.89 12.54
CA VAL A 31 -8.27 -0.53 12.04
C VAL A 31 -9.60 0.24 12.15
N PRO A 32 -9.64 1.38 12.86
CA PRO A 32 -10.81 2.25 12.88
C PRO A 32 -11.10 2.83 11.48
N PRO A 33 -12.36 2.95 11.05
CA PRO A 33 -12.71 3.45 9.72
C PRO A 33 -12.51 4.96 9.55
N LYS A 34 -12.43 5.72 10.67
CA LYS A 34 -12.23 7.17 10.66
C LYS A 34 -11.46 7.62 11.90
N HIS A 35 -10.78 8.75 11.79
CA HIS A 35 -10.19 9.44 12.93
C HIS A 35 -11.30 10.09 13.80
N PRO A 36 -11.19 10.09 15.14
CA PRO A 36 -12.21 10.67 16.02
C PRO A 36 -12.30 12.20 15.92
N GLU A 37 -11.18 12.87 15.65
CA GLU A 37 -11.10 14.30 15.44
C GLU A 37 -11.07 14.63 13.95
N GLU A 38 -11.57 15.81 13.60
CA GLU A 38 -11.51 16.32 12.22
C GLU A 38 -10.11 16.85 11.93
N LEU A 39 -9.43 16.22 10.96
CA LEU A 39 -8.08 16.56 10.57
C LEU A 39 -8.11 17.57 9.41
N ALA A 40 -7.08 18.41 9.33
CA ALA A 40 -6.91 19.32 8.21
C ALA A 40 -6.85 18.57 6.87
N ALA A 41 -7.33 19.21 5.81
CA ALA A 41 -7.27 18.65 4.46
C ALA A 41 -5.80 18.46 4.03
N GLY A 42 -5.47 17.27 3.54
CA GLY A 42 -4.14 16.97 2.99
C GLY A 42 -3.46 15.78 3.68
N ARG A 43 -2.13 15.77 3.62
CA ARG A 43 -1.30 14.73 4.26
C ARG A 43 -1.19 15.03 5.75
N VAL A 44 -1.58 14.07 6.57
CA VAL A 44 -1.40 14.11 8.03
C VAL A 44 -0.21 13.21 8.42
N ASP A 45 0.69 13.69 9.28
CA ASP A 45 1.72 12.85 9.91
C ASP A 45 1.27 12.50 11.33
N CYS A 46 1.00 11.22 11.57
CA CYS A 46 0.47 10.77 12.87
C CYS A 46 1.43 11.09 14.02
N LEU A 47 2.73 11.21 13.74
CA LEU A 47 3.74 11.51 14.77
C LEU A 47 3.71 12.95 15.27
N GLU A 48 2.90 13.82 14.66
CA GLU A 48 2.66 15.16 15.20
C GLU A 48 1.88 15.12 16.51
N CYS A 49 0.98 14.13 16.67
CA CYS A 49 0.11 14.01 17.86
C CYS A 49 0.25 12.66 18.60
N HIS A 50 0.81 11.63 17.97
CA HIS A 50 0.97 10.30 18.54
C HIS A 50 2.43 9.90 18.70
N GLU A 51 2.74 9.17 19.77
CA GLU A 51 4.00 8.44 19.85
C GLU A 51 4.09 7.38 18.73
N ASN A 52 5.30 6.92 18.41
CA ASN A 52 5.53 5.92 17.36
C ASN A 52 5.14 4.49 17.80
N VAL A 53 3.94 4.33 18.33
CA VAL A 53 3.34 3.07 18.76
C VAL A 53 1.87 3.08 18.34
N SER A 54 1.38 1.95 17.85
CA SER A 54 -0.03 1.76 17.51
C SER A 54 -0.60 0.60 18.31
N THR A 55 -1.86 0.69 18.68
CA THR A 55 -2.55 -0.37 19.43
C THR A 55 -3.05 -1.48 18.49
N GLY A 56 -3.13 -2.71 19.01
CA GLY A 56 -3.70 -3.86 18.29
C GLY A 56 -2.78 -4.43 17.20
N ALA A 57 -3.36 -4.79 16.06
CA ALA A 57 -2.64 -5.40 14.91
C ALA A 57 -2.00 -4.36 13.96
N LEU A 58 -2.07 -3.08 14.31
CA LEU A 58 -1.46 -2.00 13.53
C LEU A 58 0.06 -2.00 13.72
N LYS A 59 0.78 -1.69 12.65
CA LYS A 59 2.21 -1.40 12.70
C LYS A 59 2.44 0.02 13.25
N PRO A 60 3.60 0.30 13.87
CA PRO A 60 3.95 1.64 14.36
C PRO A 60 3.66 2.73 13.32
N TYR A 61 3.17 3.89 13.74
CA TYR A 61 2.75 4.95 12.82
C TYR A 61 3.87 5.41 11.87
N ALA A 62 5.13 5.36 12.30
CA ALA A 62 6.28 5.65 11.42
C ALA A 62 6.31 4.79 10.15
N THR A 63 5.72 3.59 10.18
CA THR A 63 5.72 2.65 9.05
C THR A 63 4.82 3.08 7.91
N VAL A 64 3.77 3.86 8.19
CA VAL A 64 2.83 4.39 7.21
C VAL A 64 3.02 5.88 6.95
N ARG A 65 4.09 6.48 7.47
CA ARG A 65 4.53 7.79 7.02
C ARG A 65 4.78 7.71 5.53
N HIS A 66 4.12 8.58 4.74
CA HIS A 66 4.26 8.69 3.28
C HIS A 66 5.64 9.19 2.83
N SER A 67 6.70 8.67 3.45
CA SER A 67 8.09 8.71 3.03
C SER A 67 8.26 7.92 1.74
N ARG A 68 9.32 8.24 0.99
CA ARG A 68 9.68 7.51 -0.22
C ARG A 68 9.85 6.01 0.02
N VAL A 69 10.48 5.63 1.15
CA VAL A 69 10.68 4.23 1.53
C VAL A 69 9.35 3.48 1.69
N PHE A 70 8.37 4.08 2.34
CA PHE A 70 7.03 3.48 2.47
C PHE A 70 6.38 3.32 1.10
N ILE A 71 6.46 4.34 0.25
CA ILE A 71 5.83 4.34 -1.07
C ILE A 71 6.48 3.29 -1.97
N ASP A 72 7.79 3.13 -1.95
CA ASP A 72 8.46 2.09 -2.72
C ASP A 72 8.06 0.68 -2.25
N ALA A 73 7.79 0.52 -0.95
CA ALA A 73 7.35 -0.74 -0.35
C ALA A 73 5.82 -0.91 -0.24
N HIS A 74 5.01 0.02 -0.73
CA HIS A 74 3.56 0.08 -0.44
C HIS A 74 2.82 -1.20 -0.86
N GLY A 75 3.24 -1.85 -1.96
CA GLY A 75 2.65 -3.10 -2.43
C GLY A 75 2.78 -4.23 -1.40
N THR A 76 3.89 -4.28 -0.66
CA THR A 76 4.09 -5.27 0.41
C THR A 76 3.12 -5.03 1.56
N TYR A 77 2.93 -3.76 1.95
CA TYR A 77 1.96 -3.39 2.98
C TYR A 77 0.52 -3.68 2.53
N ALA A 78 0.17 -3.33 1.28
CA ALA A 78 -1.15 -3.59 0.72
C ALA A 78 -1.49 -5.09 0.71
N ARG A 79 -0.52 -5.97 0.44
CA ARG A 79 -0.71 -7.43 0.51
C ARG A 79 -0.95 -7.95 1.92
N GLN A 80 -0.46 -7.25 2.95
CA GLN A 80 -0.61 -7.64 4.35
C GLN A 80 -1.90 -7.11 4.98
N GLY A 81 -2.44 -5.98 4.48
CA GLY A 81 -3.69 -5.42 4.98
C GLY A 81 -4.14 -4.19 4.21
N GLN A 82 -5.00 -4.38 3.19
CA GLN A 82 -5.59 -3.27 2.43
C GLN A 82 -6.58 -2.44 3.25
N ASN A 83 -7.21 -3.04 4.25
CA ASN A 83 -8.16 -2.38 5.14
C ASN A 83 -7.53 -1.17 5.86
N LEU A 84 -6.23 -1.22 6.14
CA LEU A 84 -5.49 -0.08 6.70
C LEU A 84 -5.45 1.11 5.75
N CYS A 85 -5.33 0.88 4.45
CA CYS A 85 -5.31 1.96 3.48
C CYS A 85 -6.70 2.63 3.40
N SER A 86 -7.76 1.84 3.54
CA SER A 86 -9.15 2.29 3.44
C SER A 86 -9.62 3.15 4.61
N SER A 87 -8.89 3.23 5.72
CA SER A 87 -9.21 4.15 6.82
C SER A 87 -8.91 5.61 6.48
N CYS A 88 -8.09 5.86 5.45
CA CYS A 88 -7.69 7.19 5.02
C CYS A 88 -7.95 7.45 3.53
N HIS A 89 -7.85 6.42 2.68
CA HIS A 89 -7.96 6.54 1.23
C HIS A 89 -9.22 5.85 0.72
N ALA A 90 -9.93 6.51 -0.19
CA ALA A 90 -11.00 5.87 -0.95
C ALA A 90 -10.44 4.76 -1.87
N PRO A 91 -11.19 3.68 -2.16
CA PRO A 91 -10.74 2.61 -3.07
C PRO A 91 -10.28 3.10 -4.45
N ALA A 92 -10.86 4.21 -4.94
CA ALA A 92 -10.47 4.85 -6.19
C ALA A 92 -9.01 5.36 -6.19
N PHE A 93 -8.43 5.64 -5.02
CA PHE A 93 -7.03 6.03 -4.90
C PHE A 93 -6.09 4.94 -5.46
N CYS A 94 -6.34 3.67 -5.13
CA CYS A 94 -5.55 2.54 -5.64
C CYS A 94 -5.59 2.48 -7.17
N GLN A 95 -6.76 2.77 -7.75
CA GLN A 95 -6.97 2.77 -9.19
C GLN A 95 -6.23 3.91 -9.89
N THR A 96 -5.80 4.95 -9.16
CA THR A 96 -5.02 6.04 -9.77
C THR A 96 -3.70 5.54 -10.37
N CYS A 97 -3.12 4.45 -9.84
CA CYS A 97 -1.91 3.83 -10.38
C CYS A 97 -2.14 2.40 -10.89
N HIS A 98 -3.13 1.69 -10.35
CA HIS A 98 -3.48 0.34 -10.80
C HIS A 98 -4.54 0.31 -11.91
N ALA A 99 -4.94 1.46 -12.47
CA ALA A 99 -5.84 1.51 -13.62
C ALA A 99 -5.20 0.82 -14.83
N GLY A 100 -5.78 -0.29 -15.27
CA GLY A 100 -5.32 -1.00 -16.48
C GLY A 100 -5.76 -0.37 -17.81
N LYS A 101 -6.52 0.72 -17.80
CA LYS A 101 -7.20 1.26 -19.00
C LYS A 101 -7.02 2.76 -19.22
N GLU A 102 -6.42 3.48 -18.28
CA GLU A 102 -6.20 4.93 -18.42
C GLU A 102 -4.71 5.22 -18.39
N GLU A 103 -4.28 6.19 -19.21
CA GLU A 103 -2.93 6.72 -19.14
C GLU A 103 -2.69 7.33 -17.76
N LEU A 104 -1.61 6.90 -17.12
CA LEU A 104 -1.20 7.44 -15.83
C LEU A 104 -0.62 8.84 -16.04
N LYS A 105 -1.33 9.86 -15.51
CA LYS A 105 -0.86 11.26 -15.43
C LYS A 105 -0.56 11.68 -13.98
N PRO A 106 0.45 11.08 -13.29
CA PRO A 106 0.73 11.41 -11.89
C PRO A 106 0.99 12.89 -11.61
N ASN A 107 1.50 13.65 -12.57
CA ASN A 107 1.72 15.09 -12.41
C ASN A 107 0.45 15.94 -12.41
N VAL A 108 -0.61 15.47 -13.07
CA VAL A 108 -1.92 16.12 -13.03
C VAL A 108 -2.73 15.61 -11.84
N LYS A 109 -2.71 14.30 -11.58
CA LYS A 109 -3.52 13.67 -10.52
C LYS A 109 -2.89 13.77 -9.13
N MET A 110 -1.57 13.95 -9.03
CA MET A 110 -0.76 13.89 -7.79
C MET A 110 0.44 14.85 -7.86
N GLY A 111 0.30 15.99 -8.55
CA GLY A 111 1.41 16.90 -8.87
C GLY A 111 2.05 17.61 -7.67
N ASP A 112 1.34 17.64 -6.54
CA ASP A 112 1.78 18.21 -5.27
C ASP A 112 2.55 17.21 -4.39
N ARG A 113 2.69 15.95 -4.82
CA ARG A 113 3.36 14.92 -4.03
C ARG A 113 4.88 15.08 -4.04
N PRO A 114 5.52 15.41 -2.90
CA PRO A 114 6.97 15.59 -2.82
C PRO A 114 7.74 14.27 -3.04
N ASP A 115 7.10 13.14 -2.76
CA ASP A 115 7.59 11.79 -3.00
C ASP A 115 7.55 11.35 -4.47
N ARG A 116 6.80 12.07 -5.32
CA ARG A 116 6.67 11.79 -6.77
C ARG A 116 7.48 12.76 -7.64
N MET A 117 8.49 13.40 -7.05
CA MET A 117 9.50 14.12 -7.81
C MET A 117 10.22 13.13 -8.73
N ALA A 118 9.96 13.23 -10.04
CA ALA A 118 10.29 12.29 -11.10
C ALA A 118 9.44 10.99 -11.12
N PRO A 119 9.07 10.45 -12.30
CA PRO A 119 9.44 10.89 -13.65
C PRO A 119 8.47 11.89 -14.30
N HIS A 120 7.53 12.46 -13.56
CA HIS A 120 6.50 13.34 -14.16
C HIS A 120 6.56 14.81 -13.71
N ARG A 121 7.60 15.22 -12.96
CA ARG A 121 7.84 16.64 -12.67
C ARG A 121 7.87 17.47 -13.97
N GLY A 122 7.39 18.71 -13.93
CA GLY A 122 7.21 19.53 -15.13
C GLY A 122 8.49 19.76 -15.95
N ASP A 123 9.66 19.66 -15.31
CA ASP A 123 10.99 19.79 -15.90
C ASP A 123 11.73 18.44 -16.03
N TYR A 124 11.02 17.32 -15.95
CA TYR A 124 11.63 15.99 -15.94
C TYR A 124 12.48 15.71 -17.17
N ILE A 125 12.13 16.29 -18.32
CA ILE A 125 12.90 16.11 -19.56
C ILE A 125 14.36 16.54 -19.41
N ALA A 126 14.68 17.49 -18.53
CA ALA A 126 16.06 17.90 -18.26
C ALA A 126 16.84 16.85 -17.45
N THR A 127 16.15 16.04 -16.63
CA THR A 127 16.76 15.07 -15.70
C THR A 127 16.58 13.61 -16.12
N HIS A 128 15.69 13.31 -17.07
CA HIS A 128 15.31 11.94 -17.45
C HIS A 128 16.50 11.09 -17.94
N ARG A 129 17.56 11.73 -18.45
CA ARG A 129 18.79 11.04 -18.86
C ARG A 129 19.52 10.33 -17.71
N ILE A 130 19.36 10.82 -16.48
CA ILE A 130 19.97 10.24 -15.29
C ILE A 130 19.19 8.98 -14.92
N ASP A 131 17.89 9.12 -14.72
CA ASP A 131 17.01 8.01 -14.33
C ASP A 131 16.90 6.93 -15.40
N GLY A 132 16.79 7.32 -16.68
CA GLY A 132 16.75 6.41 -17.81
C GLY A 132 18.07 5.66 -18.02
N ARG A 133 19.19 6.16 -17.49
CA ARG A 133 20.45 5.42 -17.44
C ARG A 133 20.50 4.43 -16.26
N ILE A 134 19.90 4.77 -15.13
CA ILE A 134 19.91 3.94 -13.92
C ILE A 134 18.92 2.76 -14.06
N ASP A 135 17.66 3.05 -14.41
CA ASP A 135 16.60 2.05 -14.57
C ASP A 135 15.58 2.53 -15.64
N PRO A 136 15.86 2.31 -16.95
CA PRO A 136 14.88 2.61 -18.01
C PRO A 136 13.62 1.75 -17.90
N GLY A 137 13.70 0.60 -17.21
CA GLY A 137 12.58 -0.30 -16.94
C GLY A 137 11.52 0.31 -16.02
N SER A 138 11.91 1.24 -15.16
CA SER A 138 11.02 1.92 -14.21
C SER A 138 9.84 2.61 -14.90
N CYS A 139 10.05 3.19 -16.09
CA CYS A 139 9.03 3.86 -16.89
C CYS A 139 7.94 2.88 -17.35
N PHE A 140 8.34 1.68 -17.78
CA PHE A 140 7.44 0.67 -18.33
C PHE A 140 6.55 0.01 -17.27
N ARG A 141 6.88 0.12 -15.98
CA ARG A 141 6.00 -0.34 -14.89
C ARG A 141 4.62 0.34 -14.94
N CYS A 142 4.60 1.60 -15.35
CA CYS A 142 3.39 2.41 -15.42
C CYS A 142 2.91 2.62 -16.87
N HIS A 143 3.84 2.85 -17.79
CA HIS A 143 3.52 3.16 -19.19
C HIS A 143 3.34 1.91 -20.06
N GLY A 144 3.85 0.76 -19.61
CA GLY A 144 3.93 -0.45 -20.44
C GLY A 144 4.82 -0.27 -21.67
N ASN A 145 5.10 -1.37 -22.37
CA ASN A 145 6.01 -1.35 -23.52
C ASN A 145 5.45 -0.62 -24.76
N LYS A 146 4.15 -0.29 -24.76
CA LYS A 146 3.46 0.35 -25.90
C LYS A 146 3.64 1.87 -25.96
N ASN A 147 4.10 2.49 -24.88
CA ASN A 147 4.28 3.93 -24.75
C ASN A 147 5.73 4.40 -25.01
N ASP A 148 6.54 3.55 -25.65
CA ASP A 148 7.92 3.87 -26.05
C ASP A 148 8.01 4.90 -27.19
N ALA A 149 6.88 5.28 -27.78
CA ALA A 149 6.79 6.28 -28.84
C ALA A 149 7.42 7.62 -28.45
N VAL A 150 7.26 8.06 -27.19
CA VAL A 150 7.88 9.30 -26.69
C VAL A 150 9.41 9.14 -26.61
N CYS A 151 9.91 7.99 -26.16
CA CYS A 151 11.35 7.72 -26.09
C CYS A 151 11.98 7.73 -27.50
N ARG A 152 11.30 7.12 -28.47
CA ARG A 152 11.76 7.05 -29.87
C ARG A 152 11.83 8.41 -30.59
N GLN A 153 11.21 9.46 -30.05
CA GLN A 153 11.32 10.82 -30.62
C GLN A 153 12.76 11.34 -30.54
N CYS A 154 13.51 10.94 -29.51
CA CYS A 154 14.89 11.38 -29.28
C CYS A 154 15.92 10.24 -29.32
N HIS A 155 15.50 8.99 -29.09
CA HIS A 155 16.37 7.81 -29.07
C HIS A 155 16.05 6.88 -30.24
N LYS A 156 16.78 7.05 -31.35
CA LYS A 156 16.72 6.16 -32.52
C LYS A 156 17.71 5.01 -32.41
#